data_AF-A0A1M4Z4J0-F1
#
_entry.id   AF-A0A1M4Z4J0-F1
#
_cell.length_a   1.000
_cell.length_b   1.000
_cell.length_c   1.000
_cell.angle_alpha   90.00
_cell.angle_beta   90.00
_cell.angle_gamma   90.00
#
_symmetry.space_group_name_H-M   'P 1'
#
loop_
_entity.id
_entity.type
_entity.pdbx_description
1 polymer ?
#
loop_
_entity_poly.entity_id
_entity_poly.type
_entity_poly.pdbx_seq_one_letter_code
_entity_poly.pdbx_strand_id
1 'polypeptide(L)' 'MFLSSSERGLVIRALTKILETEPVYARADEYRKLLARLKNEQQTYEDSIYIQTHIVDIDEA' A
#
# COMPACT_ATOMS: atom_id res chain seq x y z
N MET A 1 -6.51 -1.98 13.17
CA MET A 1 -7.35 -2.35 12.02
C MET A 1 -6.43 -2.78 10.90
N PHE A 2 -6.57 -4.01 10.40
CA PHE A 2 -5.78 -4.51 9.27
C PHE A 2 -6.65 -4.45 8.03
N LEU A 3 -6.19 -3.74 7.00
CA LEU A 3 -6.87 -3.66 5.71
C LEU A 3 -6.38 -4.83 4.84
N SER A 4 -7.30 -5.44 4.09
CA SER A 4 -6.92 -6.32 2.98
C SER A 4 -6.16 -5.54 1.91
N SER A 5 -5.44 -6.23 1.02
CA SER A 5 -4.66 -5.56 -0.03
C SER A 5 -5.53 -4.75 -1.00
N SER A 6 -6.74 -5.20 -1.29
CA SER A 6 -7.71 -4.44 -2.09
C SER A 6 -8.19 -3.18 -1.37
N GLU A 7 -8.54 -3.27 -0.10
CA GLU A 7 -8.96 -2.12 0.71
C GLU A 7 -7.82 -1.12 0.88
N ARG A 8 -6.60 -1.60 1.11
CA ARG A 8 -5.38 -0.77 1.21
C ARG A 8 -5.11 -0.03 -0.10
N GLY A 9 -5.26 -0.68 -1.24
CA GLY A 9 -5.13 -0.03 -2.55
C GLY A 9 -6.17 1.08 -2.77
N LEU A 10 -7.41 0.88 -2.32
CA LEU A 10 -8.45 1.92 -2.37
C LEU A 10 -8.11 3.12 -1.50
N VAL A 11 -7.65 2.88 -0.27
CA VAL A 11 -7.27 3.94 0.68
C VAL A 11 -6.05 4.73 0.17
N ILE A 12 -5.05 4.07 -0.42
CA ILE A 12 -3.88 4.74 -1.03
C ILE A 12 -4.32 5.68 -2.16
N ARG A 13 -5.21 5.23 -3.05
CA ARG A 13 -5.72 6.08 -4.15
C ARG A 13 -6.51 7.27 -3.63
N ALA A 14 -7.38 7.05 -2.65
CA ALA A 14 -8.18 8.12 -2.04
C ALA A 14 -7.29 9.18 -1.35
N LEU A 15 -6.33 8.74 -0.51
CA LEU A 15 -5.39 9.64 0.18
C LEU A 15 -4.52 10.43 -0.80
N THR A 16 -4.06 9.80 -1.88
CA THR A 16 -3.25 10.47 -2.91
C THR A 16 -4.04 11.60 -3.54
N LYS A 17 -5.30 11.34 -3.95
CA LYS A 17 -6.17 12.35 -4.54
C LYS A 17 -6.45 13.51 -3.58
N ILE A 18 -6.73 13.22 -2.30
CA ILE A 18 -6.97 14.25 -1.27
C ILE A 18 -5.77 15.18 -1.12
N LEU A 19 -4.55 14.61 -1.11
CA LEU A 19 -3.30 15.37 -1.00
C LEU A 19 -2.98 16.19 -2.25
N GLU A 20 -3.46 15.78 -3.42
CA GLU A 20 -3.28 16.50 -4.69
C GLU A 20 -4.31 17.63 -4.88
N THR A 21 -5.55 17.44 -4.42
CA THR A 21 -6.65 18.36 -4.70
C THR A 21 -6.83 19.47 -3.67
N GLU A 22 -6.37 19.31 -2.43
CA GLU A 22 -6.61 20.30 -1.37
C GLU A 22 -5.31 20.76 -0.68
N PRO A 23 -4.87 22.03 -0.91
CA PRO A 23 -3.61 22.54 -0.40
C PRO A 23 -3.61 22.85 1.12
N VAL A 24 -4.76 22.80 1.80
CA VAL A 24 -4.90 23.30 3.19
C VAL A 24 -5.64 22.31 4.08
N TYR A 25 -5.24 21.03 4.07
CA TYR A 25 -5.63 20.15 5.18
C TYR A 25 -4.69 20.36 6.36
N ALA A 26 -5.25 20.73 7.51
CA ALA A 26 -4.55 20.86 8.79
C ALA A 26 -3.78 19.59 9.22
N ARG A 27 -4.00 18.45 8.54
CA ARG A 27 -3.37 17.14 8.78
C ARG A 27 -2.68 16.54 7.56
N ALA A 28 -2.30 17.36 6.57
CA ALA A 28 -1.60 16.88 5.37
C ALA A 28 -0.35 16.04 5.70
N ASP A 29 0.40 16.39 6.76
CA ASP A 29 1.53 15.60 7.24
C ASP A 29 1.14 14.22 7.77
N GLU A 30 0.02 14.11 8.49
CA GLU A 30 -0.48 12.83 8.99
C GLU A 30 -0.92 11.93 7.83
N TYR A 31 -1.60 12.50 6.83
CA TYR A 31 -2.01 11.79 5.63
C TYR A 31 -0.82 11.34 4.77
N ARG A 32 0.24 12.14 4.68
CA ARG A 32 1.50 11.74 4.01
C ARG A 32 2.18 10.58 4.73
N LYS A 33 2.27 10.63 6.07
CA LYS A 33 2.83 9.55 6.88
C LYS A 33 2.02 8.26 6.73
N LEU A 34 0.69 8.37 6.76
CA LEU A 34 -0.20 7.22 6.56
C LEU A 34 -0.06 6.65 5.15
N LEU A 35 -0.01 7.49 4.12
CA LEU A 35 0.17 7.08 2.74
C LEU A 35 1.50 6.33 2.53
N ALA A 36 2.59 6.85 3.10
CA ALA A 36 3.90 6.21 3.03
C ALA A 36 3.90 4.82 3.70
N ARG A 37 3.28 4.71 4.87
CA ARG A 37 3.13 3.43 5.58
C ARG A 37 2.31 2.42 4.77
N LEU A 38 1.15 2.83 4.24
CA LEU A 38 0.28 1.95 3.46
C LEU A 38 0.96 1.46 2.18
N LYS A 39 1.73 2.31 1.49
CA LYS A 39 2.52 1.90 0.32
C LYS A 39 3.57 0.85 0.66
N ASN A 40 4.29 1.02 1.78
CA ASN A 40 5.29 0.06 2.23
C ASN A 40 4.66 -1.29 2.61
N GLU A 41 3.53 -1.26 3.33
CA GLU A 41 2.79 -2.48 3.67
C GLU A 41 2.24 -3.21 2.44
N GLN A 42 1.83 -2.47 1.40
CA GLN A 42 1.38 -3.06 0.13
C GLN A 42 2.55 -3.67 -0.64
N GLN A 43 3.70 -2.98 -0.72
CA GLN A 43 4.89 -3.48 -1.40
C GLN A 43 5.44 -4.74 -0.71
N THR A 44 5.50 -4.76 0.62
CA THR A 44 5.95 -5.93 1.38
C THR A 44 5.03 -7.14 1.15
N TYR A 45 3.71 -6.91 1.00
CA TYR A 45 2.75 -7.95 0.69
C TYR A 45 2.91 -8.47 -0.74
N GLU A 46 3.10 -7.58 -1.71
CA GLU A 46 3.36 -7.94 -3.11
C GLU A 46 4.68 -8.71 -3.26
N ASP A 47 5.75 -8.28 -2.59
CA ASP A 47 7.04 -8.98 -2.57
C ASP A 47 6.92 -10.36 -1.90
N SER A 48 6.14 -10.48 -0.82
CA SER A 48 5.90 -11.76 -0.15
C SER A 48 5.14 -12.75 -1.02
N ILE A 49 4.14 -12.27 -1.79
CA ILE A 49 3.42 -13.10 -2.77
C ILE A 49 4.36 -13.50 -3.91
N TYR A 50 5.15 -12.57 -4.43
CA TYR A 50 6.09 -12.85 -5.52
C TYR A 50 7.09 -13.94 -5.12
N ILE A 51 7.67 -13.83 -3.92
CA ILE A 51 8.59 -14.84 -3.37
C ILE A 51 7.89 -16.19 -3.19
N GLN A 52 6.67 -16.22 -2.62
CA GLN A 52 5.93 -17.47 -2.48
C GLN A 52 5.63 -18.14 -3.82
N THR A 53 5.25 -17.36 -4.84
CA THR A 53 4.90 -17.90 -6.15
C THR A 53 6.15 -18.48 -6.84
N HIS A 54 7.29 -17.77 -6.77
CA HIS A 54 8.55 -18.25 -7.35
C HIS A 54 9.20 -19.42 -6.61
N ILE A 55 9.00 -19.58 -5.30
CA ILE A 55 9.52 -20.75 -4.57
C ILE A 55 8.80 -22.02 -5.01
N VAL A 56 7.49 -21.95 -5.29
CA VAL A 56 6.71 -23.11 -5.74
C VAL A 56 7.10 -23.54 -7.16
N ASP A 57 7.46 -22.59 -8.03
CA ASP A 57 7.90 -22.88 -9.41
C ASP A 57 9.30 -23.55 -9.49
N ILE A 58 10.11 -23.49 -8.43
CA ILE A 58 11.49 -24.03 -8.43
C ILE A 58 11.56 -25.49 -7.93
N ASP A 59 10.57 -25.96 -7.17
CA ASP A 59 10.51 -27.35 -6.66
C ASP A 59 9.93 -28.36 -7.69
N GLU A 60 9.60 -27.92 -8.91
CA GLU A 60 9.03 -28.76 -9.98
C GLU A 60 10.03 -29.03 -11.14
N ALA A 61 11.32 -29.25 -10.84
CA ALA A 61 12.37 -29.59 -11.82
C ALA A 61 13.20 -30.83 -11.45
#